data_AF-A0A9E6DU55-F1
#
_entry.id   AF-A0A9E6DU55-F1
#
_cell.length_a   1.000
_cell.length_b   1.000
_cell.length_c   1.000
_cell.angle_alpha   90.00
_cell.angle_beta   90.00
_cell.angle_gamma   90.00
#
_symmetry.space_group_name_H-M   'P 1'
#
loop_
_entity.id
_entity.type
_entity.pdbx_description
1 polymer ?
#
loop_
_entity_poly.entity_id
_entity_poly.type
_entity_poly.pdbx_seq_one_letter_code
_entity_poly.pdbx_strand_id
1 'polypeptide(L)'
;MGLGPDGARRIDLVRDAVNDFITSPEISGVGVGISYFGANALGSASCDPTDFSVAAVDVAPVTPAHANVLTASLATVEPTGETPTGPAIEGGCMYVNTWSGENPGRGVVMLVVTDGIPGAPVTCDQDATCCPSIIGAVEQASACLRGDVAVRTYVLGVGPALDDLNSIASAGGTDDAYLVTGDGDVAAEVVAALHEIRNEAVIPCELKLPVPDNGEPLETGLVNVQYRPNTAEEETHTVYFRESLTECDAVTGGWFYEEEVDASADAVRDRVILCPATCSAVTSSTTAELGIALGCASVDEVN
;
A
#
# COMPACT_ATOMS: atom_id res chain seq x y z
N MET A 1 12.96 23.51 -2.74
CA MET A 1 13.01 23.41 -1.26
C MET A 1 12.00 24.37 -0.68
N GLY A 2 10.82 23.84 -0.32
CA GLY A 2 9.82 24.64 0.39
C GLY A 2 10.16 24.78 1.88
N LEU A 3 10.03 25.98 2.41
CA LEU A 3 10.07 26.22 3.85
C LEU A 3 8.68 25.98 4.43
N GLY A 4 8.64 25.48 5.67
CA GLY A 4 7.47 25.50 6.54
C GLY A 4 7.32 26.84 7.27
N PRO A 5 6.27 26.98 8.10
CA PRO A 5 5.86 28.26 8.69
C PRO A 5 6.91 28.93 9.58
N ASP A 6 7.83 28.15 10.18
CA ASP A 6 8.92 28.66 11.04
C ASP A 6 10.30 28.68 10.36
N GLY A 7 10.37 28.50 9.03
CA GLY A 7 11.64 28.40 8.30
C GLY A 7 12.31 27.03 8.40
N ALA A 8 11.68 26.05 9.07
CA ALA A 8 12.05 24.64 8.98
C ALA A 8 11.87 24.13 7.55
N ARG A 9 12.71 23.19 7.10
CA ARG A 9 12.52 22.57 5.78
C ARG A 9 11.36 21.58 5.87
N ARG A 10 10.51 21.51 4.83
CA ARG A 10 9.38 20.56 4.81
C ARG A 10 9.81 19.11 5.03
N ILE A 11 10.99 18.73 4.53
CA ILE A 11 11.56 17.40 4.77
C ILE A 11 11.84 17.11 6.24
N ASP A 12 12.22 18.12 7.03
CA ASP A 12 12.47 17.94 8.46
C ASP A 12 11.15 17.72 9.21
N LEU A 13 10.08 18.44 8.82
CA LEU A 13 8.73 18.25 9.37
C LEU A 13 8.16 16.87 9.03
N VAL A 14 8.39 16.39 7.80
CA VAL A 14 8.00 15.03 7.39
C VAL A 14 8.80 13.99 8.16
N ARG A 15 10.11 14.18 8.36
CA ARG A 15 10.95 13.26 9.15
C ARG A 15 10.44 13.15 10.59
N ASP A 16 10.16 14.27 11.22
CA ASP A 16 9.66 14.31 12.60
C ASP A 16 8.31 13.58 12.69
N ALA A 17 7.38 13.89 11.79
CA ALA A 17 6.07 13.24 11.76
C ALA A 17 6.14 11.73 11.49
N VAL A 18 7.01 11.28 10.58
CA VAL A 18 7.22 9.86 10.32
C VAL A 18 7.84 9.17 11.53
N ASN A 19 8.80 9.80 12.22
CA ASN A 19 9.39 9.27 13.44
C ASN A 19 8.35 9.13 14.56
N ASP A 20 7.49 10.13 14.75
CA ASP A 20 6.40 10.08 15.72
C ASP A 20 5.42 8.94 15.38
N PHE A 21 5.05 8.80 14.11
CA PHE A 21 4.15 7.74 13.65
C PHE A 21 4.73 6.32 13.85
N ILE A 22 5.98 6.06 13.46
CA ILE A 22 6.60 4.73 13.58
C ILE A 22 7.02 4.37 15.00
N THR A 23 7.01 5.33 15.93
CA THR A 23 7.24 5.07 17.36
C THR A 23 5.95 5.05 18.18
N SER A 24 4.81 5.35 17.54
CA SER A 24 3.48 5.33 18.16
C SER A 24 3.04 3.89 18.49
N PRO A 25 2.38 3.64 19.64
CA PRO A 25 1.87 2.30 19.97
C PRO A 25 0.81 1.82 18.96
N GLU A 26 0.13 2.72 18.26
CA GLU A 26 -0.94 2.43 17.32
C GLU A 26 -0.44 1.88 15.96
N ILE A 27 0.87 1.80 15.73
CA ILE A 27 1.46 1.14 14.55
C ILE A 27 1.88 -0.31 14.81
N SER A 28 1.66 -0.81 16.04
CA SER A 28 1.99 -2.19 16.41
C SER A 28 1.31 -3.19 15.47
N GLY A 29 2.09 -4.12 14.90
CA GLY A 29 1.60 -5.14 13.96
C GLY A 29 1.61 -4.72 12.49
N VAL A 30 1.69 -3.42 12.20
CA VAL A 30 1.82 -2.88 10.84
C VAL A 30 3.27 -3.05 10.36
N GLY A 31 3.42 -3.46 9.10
CA GLY A 31 4.72 -3.50 8.43
C GLY A 31 4.99 -2.17 7.73
N VAL A 32 6.20 -1.63 7.88
CA VAL A 32 6.61 -0.39 7.20
C VAL A 32 7.95 -0.62 6.52
N GLY A 33 8.04 -0.21 5.26
CA GLY A 33 9.28 -0.09 4.49
C GLY A 33 9.37 1.31 3.89
N ILE A 34 10.53 1.67 3.36
CA ILE A 34 10.72 2.99 2.75
C ILE A 34 11.66 2.97 1.56
N SER A 35 11.31 3.77 0.56
CA SER A 35 12.10 4.09 -0.64
C SER A 35 12.09 5.60 -0.86
N TYR A 36 12.99 6.10 -1.71
CA TYR A 36 13.15 7.53 -1.95
C TYR A 36 13.21 7.83 -3.44
N PHE A 37 12.72 9.01 -3.82
CA PHE A 37 12.89 9.58 -5.14
C PHE A 37 13.27 11.06 -5.02
N GLY A 38 13.77 11.65 -6.11
CA GLY A 38 14.16 13.07 -6.12
C GLY A 38 15.44 13.40 -5.34
N ALA A 39 16.26 12.40 -5.02
CA ALA A 39 17.58 12.59 -4.40
C ALA A 39 18.70 12.87 -5.44
N ASN A 40 18.41 12.75 -6.73
CA ASN A 40 19.40 13.01 -7.79
C ASN A 40 19.70 14.51 -7.88
N ALA A 41 20.82 14.87 -8.50
CA ALA A 41 21.08 16.28 -8.82
C ALA A 41 20.04 16.80 -9.84
N LEU A 42 19.76 18.12 -9.80
CA LEU A 42 18.93 18.77 -10.81
C LEU A 42 19.46 18.49 -12.22
N GLY A 43 18.57 18.10 -13.14
CA GLY A 43 18.95 17.70 -14.50
C GLY A 43 19.47 16.27 -14.62
N SER A 44 19.29 15.45 -13.58
CA SER A 44 19.68 14.04 -13.57
C SER A 44 18.63 13.14 -12.92
N ALA A 45 17.35 13.52 -12.98
CA ALA A 45 16.27 12.66 -12.50
C ALA A 45 16.29 11.31 -13.23
N SER A 46 16.05 10.22 -12.49
CA SER A 46 15.87 8.92 -13.13
C SER A 46 14.44 8.76 -13.63
N CYS A 47 14.31 8.24 -14.85
CA CYS A 47 13.05 7.75 -15.41
C CYS A 47 13.03 6.24 -15.57
N ASP A 48 14.03 5.52 -15.05
CA ASP A 48 14.05 4.07 -15.01
C ASP A 48 13.34 3.60 -13.73
N PRO A 49 12.21 2.88 -13.82
CA PRO A 49 11.49 2.40 -12.64
C PRO A 49 12.32 1.42 -11.80
N THR A 50 13.33 0.75 -12.38
CA THR A 50 14.19 -0.18 -11.64
C THR A 50 15.06 0.52 -10.59
N ASP A 51 15.32 1.82 -10.75
CA ASP A 51 16.02 2.61 -9.74
C ASP A 51 15.18 2.82 -8.46
N PHE A 52 13.86 2.61 -8.55
CA PHE A 52 12.91 2.77 -7.44
C PHE A 52 12.31 1.43 -6.97
N SER A 53 12.72 0.30 -7.55
CA SER A 53 12.18 -1.03 -7.21
C SER A 53 12.91 -1.76 -6.08
N VAL A 54 13.87 -1.08 -5.43
CA VAL A 54 14.61 -1.59 -4.27
C VAL A 54 14.33 -0.68 -3.08
N ALA A 55 13.80 -1.26 -2.00
CA ALA A 55 13.58 -0.50 -0.78
C ALA A 55 14.90 -0.14 -0.11
N ALA A 56 14.99 1.09 0.41
CA ALA A 56 16.09 1.50 1.27
C ALA A 56 16.01 0.77 2.63
N VAL A 57 14.78 0.52 3.09
CA VAL A 57 14.48 -0.38 4.21
C VAL A 57 13.29 -1.24 3.82
N ASP A 58 13.45 -2.56 3.89
CA ASP A 58 12.38 -3.49 3.56
C ASP A 58 11.17 -3.38 4.48
N VAL A 59 10.00 -3.72 3.94
CA VAL A 59 8.76 -3.80 4.72
C VAL A 59 8.88 -4.93 5.74
N ALA A 60 8.87 -4.54 7.02
CA ALA A 60 8.83 -5.47 8.15
C ALA A 60 8.01 -4.89 9.31
N PRO A 61 7.52 -5.73 10.24
CA PRO A 61 6.77 -5.26 11.40
C PRO A 61 7.54 -4.19 12.19
N VAL A 62 6.86 -3.11 12.54
CA VAL A 62 7.48 -2.01 13.27
C VAL A 62 7.78 -2.43 14.72
N THR A 63 9.03 -2.76 14.96
CA THR A 63 9.63 -2.96 16.28
C THR A 63 10.51 -1.75 16.62
N PRO A 64 10.93 -1.55 17.89
CA PRO A 64 11.89 -0.49 18.21
C PRO A 64 13.19 -0.57 17.38
N ALA A 65 13.63 -1.79 17.04
CA ALA A 65 14.80 -1.98 16.18
C ALA A 65 14.53 -1.55 14.74
N HIS A 66 13.39 -1.93 14.18
CA HIS A 66 13.00 -1.57 12.81
C HIS A 66 12.74 -0.07 12.66
N ALA A 67 12.07 0.55 13.64
CA ALA A 67 11.85 1.99 13.71
C ALA A 67 13.19 2.76 13.68
N ASN A 68 14.20 2.31 14.45
CA ASN A 68 15.53 2.92 14.41
C ASN A 68 16.20 2.82 13.03
N VAL A 69 16.01 1.72 12.30
CA VAL A 69 16.55 1.56 10.94
C VAL A 69 15.84 2.50 9.96
N LEU A 70 14.52 2.62 10.04
CA LEU A 70 13.73 3.57 9.26
C LEU A 70 14.15 5.03 9.51
N THR A 71 14.26 5.43 10.79
CA THR A 71 14.73 6.77 11.18
C THR A 71 16.14 7.04 10.68
N ALA A 72 17.06 6.08 10.82
CA ALA A 72 18.43 6.22 10.35
C ALA A 72 18.48 6.37 8.82
N SER A 73 17.69 5.59 8.08
CA SER A 73 17.58 5.69 6.62
C SER A 73 17.07 7.07 6.19
N LEU A 74 15.98 7.55 6.79
CA LEU A 74 15.38 8.87 6.52
C LEU A 74 16.34 10.04 6.73
N ALA A 75 17.19 9.93 7.75
CA ALA A 75 18.18 10.96 8.06
C ALA A 75 19.26 11.12 6.98
N THR A 76 19.43 10.15 6.07
CA THR A 76 20.46 10.20 5.02
C THR A 76 20.03 10.90 3.72
N VAL A 77 18.74 11.18 3.55
CA VAL A 77 18.16 11.63 2.27
C VAL A 77 18.02 13.14 2.21
N GLU A 78 18.61 13.79 1.22
CA GLU A 78 18.45 15.23 1.01
C GLU A 78 17.60 15.52 -0.24
N PRO A 79 16.60 16.43 -0.17
CA PRO A 79 15.74 16.75 -1.29
C PRO A 79 16.45 17.72 -2.26
N THR A 80 17.31 17.18 -3.12
CA THR A 80 18.17 17.96 -4.02
C THR A 80 17.69 17.99 -5.46
N GLY A 81 16.78 17.12 -5.85
CA GLY A 81 16.44 16.83 -7.23
C GLY A 81 15.05 17.30 -7.66
N GLU A 82 14.65 16.74 -8.79
CA GLU A 82 13.33 16.93 -9.38
C GLU A 82 12.38 15.80 -8.93
N THR A 83 11.15 15.78 -9.43
CA THR A 83 10.05 14.98 -8.87
C THR A 83 9.60 13.89 -9.87
N PRO A 84 10.38 12.82 -10.13
CA PRO A 84 10.00 11.74 -11.05
C PRO A 84 8.97 10.77 -10.42
N THR A 85 7.80 11.29 -10.01
CA THR A 85 6.80 10.51 -9.26
C THR A 85 6.26 9.31 -10.03
N GLY A 86 6.04 9.42 -11.34
CA GLY A 86 5.55 8.30 -12.15
C GLY A 86 6.49 7.09 -12.13
N PRO A 87 7.77 7.23 -12.54
CA PRO A 87 8.77 6.18 -12.40
C PRO A 87 8.91 5.65 -10.96
N ALA A 88 8.80 6.52 -9.95
CA ALA A 88 8.85 6.11 -8.54
C ALA A 88 7.66 5.24 -8.12
N ILE A 89 6.44 5.57 -8.58
CA ILE A 89 5.23 4.75 -8.36
C ILE A 89 5.38 3.39 -9.05
N GLU A 90 5.83 3.37 -10.30
CA GLU A 90 6.04 2.12 -11.05
C GLU A 90 7.06 1.20 -10.36
N GLY A 91 8.22 1.74 -9.97
CA GLY A 91 9.24 0.98 -9.24
C GLY A 91 8.76 0.53 -7.86
N GLY A 92 8.07 1.39 -7.11
CA GLY A 92 7.43 1.00 -5.85
C GLY A 92 6.46 -0.16 -6.01
N CYS A 93 5.69 -0.18 -7.09
CA CYS A 93 4.84 -1.32 -7.44
C CYS A 93 5.61 -2.59 -7.76
N MET A 94 6.73 -2.50 -8.48
CA MET A 94 7.60 -3.64 -8.75
C MET A 94 8.14 -4.25 -7.46
N TYR A 95 8.57 -3.40 -6.51
CA TYR A 95 8.97 -3.84 -5.18
C TYR A 95 7.84 -4.56 -4.46
N VAL A 96 6.66 -3.93 -4.40
CA VAL A 96 5.49 -4.48 -3.70
C VAL A 96 5.04 -5.81 -4.31
N ASN A 97 5.02 -5.95 -5.63
CA ASN A 97 4.68 -7.21 -6.31
C ASN A 97 5.61 -8.35 -5.88
N THR A 98 6.92 -8.07 -5.79
CA THR A 98 7.91 -9.05 -5.33
C THR A 98 7.70 -9.38 -3.85
N TRP A 99 7.57 -8.35 -3.01
CA TRP A 99 7.37 -8.51 -1.57
C TRP A 99 6.08 -9.28 -1.26
N SER A 100 4.98 -9.02 -1.96
CA SER A 100 3.71 -9.73 -1.77
C SER A 100 3.79 -11.21 -2.14
N GLY A 101 4.61 -11.59 -3.13
CA GLY A 101 4.88 -12.99 -3.44
C GLY A 101 5.58 -13.71 -2.28
N GLU A 102 6.50 -13.03 -1.61
CA GLU A 102 7.23 -13.58 -0.44
C GLU A 102 6.44 -13.48 0.88
N ASN A 103 5.36 -12.69 0.90
CA ASN A 103 4.56 -12.42 2.09
C ASN A 103 3.06 -12.71 1.85
N PRO A 104 2.69 -13.96 1.52
CA PRO A 104 1.30 -14.32 1.25
C PRO A 104 0.41 -14.03 2.47
N GLY A 105 -0.81 -13.56 2.20
CA GLY A 105 -1.78 -13.19 3.24
C GLY A 105 -1.54 -11.82 3.90
N ARG A 106 -0.59 -11.01 3.40
CA ARG A 106 -0.39 -9.63 3.86
C ARG A 106 -0.90 -8.64 2.80
N GLY A 107 -1.84 -7.79 3.20
CA GLY A 107 -2.20 -6.61 2.43
C GLY A 107 -1.10 -5.56 2.50
N VAL A 108 -0.89 -4.84 1.41
CA VAL A 108 0.11 -3.78 1.30
C VAL A 108 -0.44 -2.66 0.43
N VAL A 109 -0.19 -1.43 0.86
CA VAL A 109 -0.55 -0.20 0.14
C VAL A 109 0.71 0.62 -0.05
N MET A 110 0.71 1.47 -1.07
CA MET A 110 1.78 2.43 -1.31
C MET A 110 1.35 3.80 -0.82
N LEU A 111 2.21 4.48 -0.07
CA LEU A 111 2.05 5.89 0.30
C LEU A 111 3.11 6.73 -0.40
N VAL A 112 2.68 7.65 -1.26
CA VAL A 112 3.55 8.65 -1.89
C VAL A 112 3.53 9.92 -1.05
N VAL A 113 4.68 10.30 -0.49
CA VAL A 113 4.85 11.57 0.23
C VAL A 113 5.65 12.54 -0.65
N THR A 114 5.12 13.73 -0.94
CA THR A 114 5.77 14.70 -1.83
C THR A 114 5.44 16.15 -1.46
N ASP A 115 6.38 17.08 -1.68
CA ASP A 115 6.15 18.53 -1.54
C ASP A 115 5.95 19.25 -2.89
N GLY A 116 5.88 18.50 -3.99
CA GLY A 116 5.76 19.02 -5.33
C GLY A 116 4.95 18.12 -6.26
N ILE A 117 4.44 18.72 -7.34
CA ILE A 117 3.79 18.01 -8.43
C ILE A 117 4.83 17.24 -9.27
N PRO A 118 4.45 16.11 -9.89
CA PRO A 118 5.38 15.32 -10.71
C PRO A 118 5.95 16.14 -11.87
N GLY A 119 7.28 16.10 -12.02
CA GLY A 119 7.99 16.85 -13.06
C GLY A 119 9.50 16.78 -12.92
N ALA A 120 10.20 16.69 -14.04
CA ALA A 120 11.65 16.90 -14.12
C ALA A 120 12.03 17.81 -15.30
N PRO A 121 11.62 19.10 -15.29
CA PRO A 121 11.83 20.00 -16.42
C PRO A 121 13.29 20.16 -16.84
N VAL A 122 14.23 20.22 -15.89
CA VAL A 122 15.66 20.36 -16.20
C VAL A 122 16.18 19.09 -16.85
N THR A 123 15.78 17.91 -16.35
CA THR A 123 16.13 16.63 -16.98
C THR A 123 15.50 16.50 -18.36
N CYS A 124 14.22 16.83 -18.49
CA CYS A 124 13.45 16.76 -19.74
C CYS A 124 14.03 17.67 -20.84
N ASP A 125 14.54 18.85 -20.47
CA ASP A 125 15.22 19.76 -21.40
C ASP A 125 16.52 19.16 -21.96
N GLN A 126 17.20 18.29 -21.20
CA GLN A 126 18.45 17.63 -21.62
C GLN A 126 18.20 16.26 -22.28
N ASP A 127 17.15 15.57 -21.86
CA ASP A 127 16.73 14.27 -22.33
C ASP A 127 15.20 14.22 -22.49
N ALA A 128 14.74 14.43 -23.72
CA ALA A 128 13.32 14.43 -24.06
C ALA A 128 12.63 13.06 -23.85
N THR A 129 13.38 11.98 -23.58
CA THR A 129 12.81 10.68 -23.23
C THR A 129 12.51 10.56 -21.74
N CYS A 130 13.09 11.42 -20.90
CA CYS A 130 12.86 11.47 -19.47
C CYS A 130 12.11 12.75 -19.09
N CYS A 131 10.78 12.70 -19.26
CA CYS A 131 9.88 13.81 -18.93
C CYS A 131 8.73 13.35 -18.02
N PRO A 132 9.00 13.09 -16.73
CA PRO A 132 7.94 12.78 -15.75
C PRO A 132 6.89 13.90 -15.73
N SER A 133 5.63 13.51 -15.55
CA SER A 133 4.49 14.43 -15.52
C SER A 133 3.38 13.90 -14.63
N ILE A 134 2.42 14.75 -14.28
CA ILE A 134 1.23 14.35 -13.53
C ILE A 134 0.46 13.24 -14.24
N ILE A 135 0.31 13.32 -15.57
CA ILE A 135 -0.38 12.31 -16.38
C ILE A 135 0.33 10.96 -16.26
N GLY A 136 1.67 10.96 -16.37
CA GLY A 136 2.45 9.73 -16.20
C GLY A 136 2.30 9.13 -14.79
N ALA A 137 2.27 9.96 -13.74
CA ALA A 137 2.04 9.46 -12.38
C ALA A 137 0.64 8.86 -12.18
N VAL A 138 -0.39 9.48 -12.75
CA VAL A 138 -1.77 8.98 -12.77
C VAL A 138 -1.86 7.63 -13.50
N GLU A 139 -1.22 7.51 -14.67
CA GLU A 139 -1.17 6.27 -15.45
C GLU A 139 -0.51 5.14 -14.65
N GLN A 140 0.61 5.41 -13.98
CA GLN A 140 1.30 4.40 -13.17
C GLN A 140 0.52 4.01 -11.91
N ALA A 141 -0.15 4.95 -11.24
CA ALA A 141 -1.01 4.62 -10.09
C ALA A 141 -2.20 3.73 -10.51
N SER A 142 -2.80 4.01 -11.68
CA SER A 142 -3.85 3.14 -12.24
C SER A 142 -3.32 1.76 -12.65
N ALA A 143 -2.11 1.69 -13.19
CA ALA A 143 -1.47 0.43 -13.54
C ALA A 143 -1.19 -0.42 -12.29
N CYS A 144 -0.70 0.20 -11.22
CA CYS A 144 -0.51 -0.42 -9.91
C CYS A 144 -1.78 -1.04 -9.34
N LEU A 145 -2.89 -0.30 -9.37
CA LEU A 145 -4.17 -0.78 -8.87
C LEU A 145 -4.70 -1.98 -9.66
N ARG A 146 -4.47 -1.99 -10.98
CA ARG A 146 -4.92 -3.05 -11.91
C ARG A 146 -3.90 -4.17 -12.09
N GLY A 147 -2.79 -4.12 -11.37
CA GLY A 147 -1.71 -5.10 -11.45
C GLY A 147 -2.12 -6.46 -10.90
N ASP A 148 -1.20 -7.41 -11.00
CA ASP A 148 -1.39 -8.74 -10.44
C ASP A 148 -1.64 -8.67 -8.93
N VAL A 149 -0.86 -7.88 -8.20
CA VAL A 149 -1.21 -7.45 -6.85
C VAL A 149 -1.86 -6.08 -6.97
N ALA A 150 -3.10 -5.95 -6.53
CA ALA A 150 -3.80 -4.66 -6.53
C ALA A 150 -3.22 -3.77 -5.43
N VAL A 151 -2.35 -2.82 -5.80
CA VAL A 151 -1.70 -1.90 -4.85
C VAL A 151 -2.43 -0.57 -4.86
N ARG A 152 -3.16 -0.27 -3.77
CA ARG A 152 -3.74 1.08 -3.59
C ARG A 152 -2.65 2.10 -3.34
N THR A 153 -2.76 3.27 -3.98
CA THR A 153 -1.80 4.36 -3.84
C THR A 153 -2.42 5.55 -3.10
N TYR A 154 -2.03 5.72 -1.85
CA TYR A 154 -2.32 6.92 -1.06
C TYR A 154 -1.31 8.01 -1.38
N VAL A 155 -1.72 9.27 -1.32
CA VAL A 155 -0.84 10.42 -1.58
C VAL A 155 -0.94 11.42 -0.44
N LEU A 156 0.21 11.81 0.11
CA LEU A 156 0.36 12.84 1.13
C LEU A 156 1.18 14.00 0.57
N GLY A 157 0.49 15.09 0.21
CA GLY A 157 1.09 16.32 -0.29
C GLY A 157 1.42 17.28 0.85
N VAL A 158 2.66 17.75 0.94
CA VAL A 158 3.09 18.72 1.97
C VAL A 158 3.52 20.02 1.31
N GLY A 159 2.62 21.00 1.27
CA GLY A 159 2.86 22.32 0.71
C GLY A 159 1.68 22.88 -0.07
N PRO A 160 1.82 24.11 -0.59
CA PRO A 160 0.74 24.78 -1.32
C PRO A 160 0.62 24.27 -2.76
N ALA A 161 -0.57 24.43 -3.34
CA ALA A 161 -0.86 24.17 -4.77
C ALA A 161 -0.57 22.73 -5.22
N LEU A 162 -1.05 21.76 -4.44
CA LEU A 162 -0.86 20.33 -4.68
C LEU A 162 -2.18 19.61 -5.04
N ASP A 163 -3.24 20.34 -5.41
CA ASP A 163 -4.56 19.77 -5.73
C ASP A 163 -4.50 18.73 -6.86
N ASP A 164 -3.55 18.89 -7.80
CA ASP A 164 -3.33 17.93 -8.89
C ASP A 164 -2.97 16.52 -8.37
N LEU A 165 -2.44 16.39 -7.15
CA LEU A 165 -2.13 15.10 -6.53
C LEU A 165 -3.38 14.24 -6.27
N ASN A 166 -4.57 14.85 -6.15
CA ASN A 166 -5.83 14.11 -6.03
C ASN A 166 -6.05 13.16 -7.21
N SER A 167 -5.59 13.53 -8.40
CA SER A 167 -5.70 12.68 -9.59
C SER A 167 -4.89 11.39 -9.47
N ILE A 168 -3.74 11.42 -8.80
CA ILE A 168 -2.91 10.23 -8.55
C ILE A 168 -3.59 9.33 -7.53
N ALA A 169 -4.07 9.91 -6.42
CA ALA A 169 -4.79 9.19 -5.37
C ALA A 169 -6.04 8.48 -5.94
N SER A 170 -6.86 9.21 -6.69
CA SER A 170 -8.05 8.69 -7.36
C SER A 170 -7.74 7.55 -8.34
N ALA A 171 -6.72 7.72 -9.19
CA ALA A 171 -6.30 6.66 -10.10
C ALA A 171 -5.70 5.44 -9.39
N GLY A 172 -5.07 5.67 -8.23
CA GLY A 172 -4.54 4.65 -7.32
C GLY A 172 -5.59 3.95 -6.47
N GLY A 173 -6.87 4.29 -6.61
CA GLY A 173 -7.97 3.61 -5.92
C GLY A 173 -8.23 4.10 -4.49
N THR A 174 -7.79 5.32 -4.17
CA THR A 174 -8.18 6.04 -2.94
C THR A 174 -9.02 7.26 -3.33
N ASP A 175 -9.66 7.95 -2.38
CA ASP A 175 -10.56 9.05 -2.74
C ASP A 175 -9.81 10.31 -3.19
N ASP A 176 -9.06 10.93 -2.28
CA ASP A 176 -8.30 12.16 -2.52
C ASP A 176 -6.90 12.07 -1.89
N ALA A 177 -6.01 13.00 -2.27
CA ALA A 177 -4.73 13.15 -1.58
C ALA A 177 -4.94 13.87 -0.25
N TYR A 178 -4.15 13.50 0.75
CA TYR A 178 -4.06 14.21 2.02
C TYR A 178 -3.15 15.42 1.80
N LEU A 179 -3.72 16.61 1.78
CA LEU A 179 -2.99 17.84 1.48
C LEU A 179 -2.78 18.67 2.75
N VAL A 180 -1.53 18.76 3.18
CA VAL A 180 -1.07 19.61 4.29
C VAL A 180 -0.51 20.90 3.68
N THR A 181 -1.28 21.99 3.70
CA THR A 181 -0.97 23.21 2.92
C THR A 181 0.26 23.97 3.41
N GLY A 182 0.69 23.72 4.66
CA GLY A 182 1.83 24.38 5.28
C GLY A 182 1.45 25.54 6.22
N ASP A 183 0.16 25.78 6.46
CA ASP A 183 -0.35 26.80 7.37
C ASP A 183 -0.64 26.18 8.75
N GLY A 184 0.11 26.54 9.79
CA GLY A 184 -0.11 26.00 11.14
C GLY A 184 0.90 24.91 11.55
N ASP A 185 0.42 23.88 12.26
CA ASP A 185 1.28 22.80 12.78
C ASP A 185 1.36 21.65 11.77
N VAL A 186 2.22 21.84 10.78
CA VAL A 186 2.45 20.90 9.67
C VAL A 186 2.83 19.51 10.18
N ALA A 187 3.64 19.41 11.24
CA ALA A 187 4.06 18.11 11.77
C ALA A 187 2.85 17.34 12.34
N ALA A 188 2.02 18.02 13.14
CA ALA A 188 0.80 17.41 13.67
C ALA A 188 -0.19 16.99 12.57
N GLU A 189 -0.34 17.81 11.53
CA GLU A 189 -1.21 17.49 10.38
C GLU A 189 -0.69 16.30 9.57
N VAL A 190 0.62 16.19 9.36
CA VAL A 190 1.24 15.03 8.69
C VAL A 190 1.04 13.77 9.54
N VAL A 191 1.24 13.83 10.87
CA VAL A 191 0.97 12.69 11.77
C VAL A 191 -0.50 12.27 11.71
N ALA A 192 -1.42 13.23 11.73
CA ALA A 192 -2.86 12.96 11.63
C ALA A 192 -3.21 12.26 10.30
N ALA A 193 -2.67 12.76 9.18
CA ALA A 193 -2.86 12.13 7.87
C ALA A 193 -2.29 10.69 7.83
N LEU A 194 -1.11 10.43 8.41
CA LEU A 194 -0.55 9.08 8.49
C LEU A 194 -1.46 8.12 9.27
N HIS A 195 -2.06 8.57 10.38
CA HIS A 195 -3.02 7.77 11.12
C HIS A 195 -4.34 7.55 10.37
N GLU A 196 -4.81 8.55 9.62
CA GLU A 196 -6.02 8.43 8.79
C GLU A 196 -5.80 7.45 7.64
N ILE A 197 -4.70 7.57 6.90
CA ILE A 197 -4.28 6.62 5.86
C ILE A 197 -4.20 5.20 6.44
N ARG A 198 -3.60 5.01 7.61
CA ARG A 198 -3.54 3.69 8.27
C ARG A 198 -4.95 3.15 8.54
N ASN A 199 -5.87 3.99 9.00
CA ASN A 199 -7.23 3.57 9.30
C ASN A 199 -8.04 3.23 8.04
N GLU A 200 -7.78 3.92 6.93
CA GLU A 200 -8.41 3.67 5.64
C GLU A 200 -7.79 2.52 4.85
N ALA A 201 -6.52 2.19 5.11
CA ALA A 201 -5.81 1.07 4.51
C ALA A 201 -6.33 -0.27 5.08
N VAL A 202 -7.62 -0.52 4.88
CA VAL A 202 -8.35 -1.71 5.32
C VAL A 202 -8.05 -2.90 4.41
N ILE A 203 -8.08 -4.11 4.94
CA ILE A 203 -7.91 -5.32 4.13
C ILE A 203 -9.05 -5.36 3.10
N PRO A 204 -8.75 -5.52 1.79
CA PRO A 204 -9.78 -5.57 0.77
C PRO A 204 -10.67 -6.81 0.97
N CYS A 205 -11.94 -6.68 0.61
CA CYS A 205 -12.89 -7.79 0.67
C CYS A 205 -12.73 -8.78 -0.50
N GLU A 206 -11.85 -8.46 -1.44
CA GLU A 206 -11.42 -9.33 -2.52
C GLU A 206 -9.90 -9.46 -2.43
N LEU A 207 -9.42 -10.70 -2.37
CA LEU A 207 -8.02 -11.02 -2.11
C LEU A 207 -7.52 -11.99 -3.17
N LYS A 208 -6.44 -11.62 -3.87
CA LYS A 208 -5.78 -12.55 -4.77
C LYS A 208 -5.06 -13.62 -3.96
N LEU A 209 -5.17 -14.86 -4.41
CA LEU A 209 -4.55 -16.02 -3.81
C LEU A 209 -3.07 -16.10 -4.22
N PRO A 210 -2.21 -16.61 -3.32
CA PRO A 210 -0.82 -16.85 -3.67
C PRO A 210 -0.75 -17.92 -4.78
N VAL A 211 0.08 -17.69 -5.79
CA VAL A 211 0.41 -18.73 -6.77
C VAL A 211 1.42 -19.68 -6.09
N PRO A 212 1.18 -20.99 -6.06
CA PRO A 212 2.14 -21.94 -5.49
C PRO A 212 3.52 -21.86 -6.17
N ASP A 213 4.59 -21.83 -5.37
CA ASP A 213 5.98 -21.68 -5.84
C ASP A 213 6.43 -22.75 -6.86
N ASN A 214 5.75 -23.90 -6.90
CA ASN A 214 6.06 -25.01 -7.79
C ASN A 214 5.44 -24.88 -9.19
N GLY A 215 4.71 -23.80 -9.47
CA GLY A 215 4.02 -23.60 -10.75
C GLY A 215 2.85 -24.54 -10.96
N GLU A 216 2.40 -25.24 -9.91
CA GLU A 216 1.18 -26.04 -9.96
C GLU A 216 -0.05 -25.13 -9.92
N PRO A 217 -1.14 -25.52 -10.61
CA PRO A 217 -2.41 -24.82 -10.48
C PRO A 217 -2.87 -24.84 -9.03
N LEU A 218 -3.36 -23.69 -8.56
CA LEU A 218 -3.90 -23.54 -7.23
C LEU A 218 -5.03 -24.57 -6.99
N GLU A 219 -4.87 -25.42 -5.98
CA GLU A 219 -5.92 -26.33 -5.58
C GLU A 219 -6.94 -25.61 -4.70
N THR A 220 -8.07 -25.23 -5.30
CA THR A 220 -9.14 -24.46 -4.66
C THR A 220 -9.82 -25.20 -3.50
N GLY A 221 -9.70 -26.53 -3.45
CA GLY A 221 -10.14 -27.34 -2.32
C GLY A 221 -9.17 -27.32 -1.12
N LEU A 222 -8.02 -26.65 -1.22
CA LEU A 222 -6.96 -26.63 -0.20
C LEU A 222 -6.67 -25.22 0.34
N VAL A 223 -7.65 -24.33 0.33
CA VAL A 223 -7.51 -22.93 0.78
C VAL A 223 -8.33 -22.73 2.04
N ASN A 224 -7.74 -22.07 3.04
CA ASN A 224 -8.45 -21.70 4.26
C ASN A 224 -8.22 -20.23 4.59
N VAL A 225 -9.28 -19.54 5.00
CA VAL A 225 -9.24 -18.16 5.47
C VAL A 225 -9.38 -18.14 6.97
N GLN A 226 -8.51 -17.41 7.65
CA GLN A 226 -8.51 -17.24 9.09
C GLN A 226 -8.62 -15.77 9.44
N TYR A 227 -9.46 -15.45 10.42
CA TYR A 227 -9.65 -14.09 10.91
C TYR A 227 -9.24 -14.02 12.37
N ARG A 228 -8.39 -13.05 12.70
CA ARG A 228 -8.01 -12.72 14.06
C ARG A 228 -8.46 -11.28 14.37
N PRO A 229 -9.47 -11.08 15.21
CA PRO A 229 -9.83 -9.76 15.70
C PRO A 229 -8.74 -9.22 16.64
N ASN A 230 -8.52 -7.90 16.63
CA ASN A 230 -7.53 -7.27 17.51
C ASN A 230 -8.12 -6.98 18.90
N THR A 231 -8.43 -8.03 19.64
CA THR A 231 -8.50 -7.94 21.10
C THR A 231 -7.54 -8.98 21.65
N ALA A 232 -6.72 -8.61 22.63
CA ALA A 232 -5.65 -9.45 23.19
C ALA A 232 -6.14 -10.79 23.81
N GLU A 233 -7.45 -11.02 23.79
CA GLU A 233 -8.16 -12.14 24.39
C GLU A 233 -8.96 -12.99 23.38
N GLU A 234 -9.07 -12.59 22.11
CA GLU A 234 -9.82 -13.36 21.10
C GLU A 234 -8.92 -14.28 20.28
N GLU A 235 -9.33 -15.55 20.19
CA GLU A 235 -8.64 -16.57 19.40
C GLU A 235 -8.78 -16.29 17.90
N THR A 236 -7.84 -16.82 17.10
CA THR A 236 -8.02 -16.86 15.65
C THR A 236 -9.18 -17.81 15.32
N HIS A 237 -10.15 -17.35 14.53
CA HIS A 237 -11.29 -18.17 14.12
C HIS A 237 -11.23 -18.44 12.62
N THR A 238 -11.64 -19.65 12.24
CA THR A 238 -11.77 -20.04 10.83
C THR A 238 -12.95 -19.30 10.19
N VAL A 239 -12.71 -18.69 9.04
CA VAL A 239 -13.78 -18.18 8.17
C VAL A 239 -14.16 -19.29 7.22
N TYR A 240 -15.41 -19.75 7.27
CA TYR A 240 -15.86 -20.90 6.51
C TYR A 240 -16.03 -20.58 5.03
N PHE A 241 -15.70 -21.56 4.18
CA PHE A 241 -16.00 -21.49 2.76
C PHE A 241 -17.52 -21.54 2.51
N ARG A 242 -17.93 -20.89 1.42
CA ARG A 242 -19.30 -20.79 0.88
C ARG A 242 -19.24 -21.01 -0.63
N GLU A 243 -20.23 -21.65 -1.21
CA GLU A 243 -20.21 -21.92 -2.66
C GLU A 243 -20.39 -20.62 -3.49
N SER A 244 -21.10 -19.63 -2.94
CA SER A 244 -21.35 -18.35 -3.62
C SER A 244 -21.74 -17.25 -2.63
N LEU A 245 -21.91 -16.03 -3.15
CA LEU A 245 -22.47 -14.90 -2.40
C LEU A 245 -23.84 -15.21 -1.77
N THR A 246 -24.66 -16.05 -2.42
CA THR A 246 -26.01 -16.38 -1.94
C THR A 246 -26.00 -17.30 -0.72
N GLU A 247 -24.89 -17.99 -0.48
CA GLU A 247 -24.71 -18.88 0.67
C GLU A 247 -24.03 -18.20 1.85
N CYS A 248 -23.63 -16.94 1.71
CA CYS A 248 -23.07 -16.16 2.79
C CYS A 248 -24.01 -16.11 4.00
N ASP A 249 -23.50 -16.48 5.18
CA ASP A 249 -24.26 -16.33 6.41
C ASP A 249 -24.29 -14.85 6.79
N ALA A 250 -25.46 -14.34 7.18
CA ALA A 250 -25.63 -12.92 7.48
C ALA A 250 -24.95 -12.47 8.78
N VAL A 251 -24.58 -13.41 9.65
CA VAL A 251 -24.00 -13.18 10.98
C VAL A 251 -22.54 -13.60 11.03
N THR A 252 -22.23 -14.85 10.68
CA THR A 252 -20.87 -15.41 10.70
C THR A 252 -20.10 -15.14 9.41
N GLY A 253 -20.80 -14.81 8.32
CA GLY A 253 -20.19 -14.51 7.04
C GLY A 253 -19.74 -15.76 6.30
N GLY A 254 -18.45 -15.79 5.98
CA GLY A 254 -17.79 -16.75 5.11
C GLY A 254 -16.88 -16.10 4.07
N TRP A 255 -16.38 -16.92 3.16
CA TRP A 255 -15.68 -16.50 1.94
C TRP A 255 -16.02 -17.47 0.80
N PHE A 256 -15.93 -16.99 -0.43
CA PHE A 256 -16.18 -17.78 -1.63
C PHE A 256 -15.18 -17.38 -2.72
N TYR A 257 -15.06 -18.16 -3.78
CA TYR A 257 -14.24 -17.78 -4.93
C TYR A 257 -14.99 -16.83 -5.84
N GLU A 258 -14.27 -16.02 -6.61
CA GLU A 258 -14.90 -15.31 -7.72
C GLU A 258 -15.67 -16.26 -8.65
N GLU A 259 -16.87 -15.82 -9.05
CA GLU A 259 -17.70 -16.59 -9.99
C GLU A 259 -17.07 -16.54 -11.39
N GLU A 260 -16.99 -17.70 -12.04
CA GLU A 260 -16.38 -17.84 -13.35
C GLU A 260 -17.14 -17.04 -14.43
N VAL A 261 -16.40 -16.32 -15.29
CA VAL A 261 -16.94 -15.76 -16.53
C VAL A 261 -17.03 -16.84 -17.64
N ASP A 262 -16.31 -17.96 -17.50
CA ASP A 262 -16.31 -19.10 -18.43
C ASP A 262 -16.30 -20.44 -17.67
N ALA A 263 -17.34 -21.25 -17.87
CA ALA A 263 -17.67 -22.46 -17.09
C ALA A 263 -16.84 -23.70 -17.46
N SER A 264 -15.54 -23.53 -17.71
CA SER A 264 -14.64 -24.64 -18.03
C SER A 264 -13.94 -25.17 -16.78
N ALA A 265 -13.76 -26.49 -16.70
CA ALA A 265 -13.14 -27.17 -15.55
C ALA A 265 -11.66 -26.80 -15.30
N ASP A 266 -11.04 -26.01 -16.19
CA ASP A 266 -9.66 -25.53 -16.10
C ASP A 266 -9.58 -24.03 -15.73
N ALA A 267 -10.69 -23.39 -15.34
CA ALA A 267 -10.70 -21.98 -14.97
C ALA A 267 -9.94 -21.75 -13.66
N VAL A 268 -8.93 -20.87 -13.71
CA VAL A 268 -8.13 -20.48 -12.56
C VAL A 268 -8.95 -19.53 -11.70
N ARG A 269 -9.39 -19.99 -10.52
CA ARG A 269 -9.92 -19.10 -9.47
C ARG A 269 -8.74 -18.55 -8.69
N ASP A 270 -8.29 -17.34 -9.01
CA ASP A 270 -7.16 -16.73 -8.32
C ASP A 270 -7.58 -15.73 -7.25
N ARG A 271 -8.89 -15.60 -6.94
CA ARG A 271 -9.40 -14.65 -5.93
C ARG A 271 -10.37 -15.27 -4.95
N VAL A 272 -10.26 -14.82 -3.70
CA VAL A 272 -11.22 -15.01 -2.62
C VAL A 272 -12.03 -13.73 -2.44
N ILE A 273 -13.34 -13.87 -2.38
CA ILE A 273 -14.29 -12.82 -2.03
C ILE A 273 -14.83 -13.11 -0.63
N LEU A 274 -14.71 -12.14 0.27
CA LEU A 274 -15.27 -12.21 1.62
C LEU A 274 -16.78 -11.95 1.58
N CYS A 275 -17.54 -12.77 2.30
CA CYS A 275 -18.96 -12.50 2.52
C CYS A 275 -19.18 -11.14 3.21
N PRO A 276 -20.34 -10.48 3.03
CA PRO A 276 -20.58 -9.14 3.57
C PRO A 276 -20.29 -8.97 5.07
N ALA A 277 -20.68 -9.96 5.90
CA ALA A 277 -20.41 -9.91 7.34
C ALA A 277 -18.90 -10.01 7.66
N THR A 278 -18.18 -10.94 7.01
CA THR A 278 -16.72 -11.06 7.13
C THR A 278 -16.03 -9.78 6.64
N CYS A 279 -16.39 -9.31 5.46
CA CYS A 279 -15.88 -8.08 4.85
C CYS A 279 -16.05 -6.89 5.81
N SER A 280 -17.24 -6.73 6.39
CA SER A 280 -17.51 -5.66 7.36
C SER A 280 -16.69 -5.83 8.65
N ALA A 281 -16.52 -7.04 9.16
CA ALA A 281 -15.72 -7.29 10.36
C ALA A 281 -14.25 -6.93 10.14
N VAL A 282 -13.70 -7.32 8.99
CA VAL A 282 -12.30 -7.07 8.62
C VAL A 282 -12.06 -5.59 8.32
N THR A 283 -12.96 -4.94 7.59
CA THR A 283 -12.80 -3.52 7.19
C THR A 283 -13.12 -2.52 8.32
N SER A 284 -13.91 -2.92 9.32
CA SER A 284 -14.17 -2.08 10.50
C SER A 284 -13.06 -2.09 11.55
N SER A 285 -12.08 -2.99 11.40
CA SER A 285 -10.96 -3.13 12.34
C SER A 285 -9.64 -2.75 11.68
N THR A 286 -9.00 -1.71 12.21
CA THR A 286 -7.72 -1.18 11.70
C THR A 286 -6.49 -2.02 12.08
N THR A 287 -6.73 -3.12 12.76
CA THR A 287 -5.70 -3.98 13.38
C THR A 287 -6.06 -5.46 13.30
N ALA A 288 -7.21 -5.80 12.70
CA ALA A 288 -7.55 -7.18 12.42
C ALA A 288 -6.53 -7.79 11.46
N GLU A 289 -6.30 -9.09 11.63
CA GLU A 289 -5.50 -9.87 10.71
C GLU A 289 -6.41 -10.85 9.98
N LEU A 290 -6.20 -10.96 8.67
CA LEU A 290 -6.80 -11.98 7.84
C LEU A 290 -5.67 -12.79 7.20
N GLY A 291 -5.65 -14.10 7.45
CA GLY A 291 -4.67 -15.02 6.92
C GLY A 291 -5.27 -15.94 5.86
N ILE A 292 -4.51 -16.22 4.81
CA ILE A 292 -4.83 -17.25 3.82
C ILE A 292 -3.81 -18.37 3.98
N ALA A 293 -4.28 -19.57 4.29
CA ALA A 293 -3.47 -20.77 4.39
C ALA A 293 -3.73 -21.68 3.18
N LEU A 294 -2.65 -22.18 2.57
CA LEU A 294 -2.69 -23.11 1.44
C LEU A 294 -2.23 -24.50 1.89
N GLY A 295 -2.82 -25.55 1.31
CA GLY A 295 -2.38 -26.95 1.46
C GLY A 295 -3.16 -27.80 2.45
N CYS A 296 -4.23 -27.27 3.06
CA CYS A 296 -5.16 -28.02 3.90
C CYS A 296 -6.56 -27.94 3.31
N ALA A 297 -7.34 -29.03 3.37
CA ALA A 297 -8.72 -29.07 2.89
C ALA A 297 -9.53 -27.87 3.41
N SER A 298 -10.25 -27.19 2.52
CA SER A 298 -11.12 -26.07 2.87
C SER A 298 -12.13 -26.52 3.92
N VAL A 299 -12.28 -25.73 4.99
CA VAL A 299 -13.24 -26.02 6.06
C VAL A 299 -14.58 -25.36 5.75
N ASP A 300 -15.61 -26.18 5.64
CA ASP A 300 -17.00 -25.77 5.46
C ASP A 300 -17.74 -25.92 6.79
N GLU A 301 -18.76 -25.10 7.03
CA GLU A 301 -19.50 -25.12 8.30
C GLU A 301 -20.27 -26.45 8.55
N VAL A 302 -20.38 -27.31 7.53
CA VAL A 302 -21.14 -28.56 7.58
C VAL A 302 -20.28 -29.76 8.05
N ASN A 303 -18.96 -29.60 8.25
CA ASN A 303 -18.07 -30.66 8.74
C ASN A 303 -17.18 -30.24 9.92
#